data_AF-A0A246GGV0-F1
#
_entry.id   AF-A0A246GGV0-F1
#
_cell.length_a   1.000
_cell.length_b   1.000
_cell.length_c   1.000
_cell.angle_alpha   90.00
_cell.angle_beta   90.00
_cell.angle_gamma   90.00
#
_symmetry.space_group_name_H-M   'P 1'
#
loop_
_entity.id
_entity.type
_entity.pdbx_description
1 polymer ?
#
loop_
_entity_poly.entity_id
_entity_poly.type
_entity_poly.pdbx_seq_one_letter_code
_entity_poly.pdbx_strand_id
1 'polypeptide(L)'
;MFDFSTFRIYFFLFTVFVFPQRSKVSEKEMDILYLRFEKNIASPRKSEPFAKSYLQKAKILKNDYHLITGYSMILSSSDLKTGEKYLDTMMQVATRYKKDMVIYTFLRKGQFYCHHRKLKEALGNYLIAYKESANQNNHYLNHIKYEIAIVKAIMGKYEDALITFHQMEKELEQTDEKEQYTQVIFSISNAYFHLGKITEAIEYTNKGLKLTKENNNIDLYQYFISNRGKNNFKKNNFKKAIIDLSTSLPTIKNTEDFANYSENCYYLGESYRKLYNKEKSIYFFKKIDSVFNNSKYIFPDIVHSYKYLIQDAKRKKDINKAIYYTNQLLKADSVVKQNYDYIIDTAHKEYDLPELVADKEILIKELEANSKNSIILYTIITLILILIFLYFYNRKKREIQKQKKLLHQFVTENNFNIKGNKKSNDIEIDNEKIEGILIKLNKFEQDLEFKNEVTLDSLAKDFETNTSYLSMIINKKKGLSFPNYINNLRIELALDLLQKDKKYRNYSIKGLAIEVGFSSSQTFSRAFLSKTGVNASFFINELKTKDL
;
A
#
# COMPACT_ATOMS: atom_id res chain seq x y z
N MET A 1 -25.26 -27.80 -8.27
CA MET A 1 -25.85 -27.70 -9.61
C MET A 1 -26.81 -26.50 -9.55
N PHE A 2 -26.38 -25.36 -10.14
CA PHE A 2 -27.12 -24.12 -10.52
C PHE A 2 -28.02 -23.45 -9.44
N ASP A 3 -27.88 -22.21 -8.99
CA ASP A 3 -27.54 -20.88 -9.57
C ASP A 3 -28.54 -20.33 -10.61
N PHE A 4 -28.69 -18.99 -10.60
CA PHE A 4 -29.61 -18.07 -11.31
C PHE A 4 -30.81 -17.56 -10.47
N SER A 5 -30.93 -16.32 -9.98
CA SER A 5 -30.57 -14.95 -10.41
C SER A 5 -31.63 -14.23 -11.27
N THR A 6 -32.10 -13.07 -10.75
CA THR A 6 -32.68 -11.89 -11.46
C THR A 6 -34.06 -12.08 -12.14
N PHE A 7 -35.01 -11.13 -12.30
CA PHE A 7 -35.00 -9.66 -12.32
C PHE A 7 -36.45 -9.09 -12.45
N ARG A 8 -36.69 -7.89 -11.88
CA ARG A 8 -37.57 -6.77 -12.32
C ARG A 8 -39.12 -6.87 -12.36
N ILE A 9 -39.78 -6.06 -11.53
CA ILE A 9 -40.51 -4.77 -11.80
C ILE A 9 -42.00 -4.95 -12.13
N TYR A 10 -42.86 -4.43 -11.24
CA TYR A 10 -43.96 -3.54 -11.65
C TYR A 10 -43.99 -2.31 -10.75
N PHE A 11 -43.92 -1.16 -11.41
CA PHE A 11 -43.92 0.20 -10.89
C PHE A 11 -45.39 0.61 -10.71
N PHE A 12 -45.83 0.92 -9.50
CA PHE A 12 -47.08 1.65 -9.30
C PHE A 12 -46.76 2.99 -8.61
N LEU A 13 -46.76 4.03 -9.44
CA LEU A 13 -46.77 5.43 -9.04
C LEU A 13 -48.08 5.71 -8.30
N PHE A 14 -48.04 5.75 -6.97
CA PHE A 14 -48.99 6.57 -6.21
C PHE A 14 -48.34 7.93 -6.00
N THR A 15 -48.58 8.84 -6.94
CA THR A 15 -48.43 10.28 -6.73
C THR A 15 -49.48 10.73 -5.73
N VAL A 16 -49.22 10.51 -4.45
CA VAL A 16 -49.88 11.31 -3.41
C VAL A 16 -49.35 12.73 -3.61
N PHE A 17 -50.17 13.58 -4.21
CA PHE A 17 -50.07 15.02 -4.02
C PHE A 17 -50.31 15.29 -2.53
N VAL A 18 -49.28 15.07 -1.71
CA VAL A 18 -49.17 15.75 -0.43
C VAL A 18 -48.91 17.19 -0.83
N PHE A 19 -49.99 17.98 -0.93
CA PHE A 19 -49.85 19.41 -0.72
C PHE A 19 -49.05 19.54 0.58
N PRO A 20 -47.82 20.10 0.56
CA PRO A 20 -47.15 20.36 1.80
C PRO A 20 -48.02 21.41 2.49
N GLN A 21 -48.81 20.96 3.45
CA GLN A 21 -49.32 21.84 4.48
C GLN A 21 -48.05 22.47 5.04
N ARG A 22 -47.78 23.73 4.64
CA ARG A 22 -46.68 24.51 5.17
C ARG A 22 -46.95 24.57 6.66
N SER A 23 -46.38 23.64 7.41
CA SER A 23 -46.38 23.71 8.85
C SER A 23 -45.74 25.05 9.17
N LYS A 24 -46.54 25.93 9.76
CA LYS A 24 -46.09 27.26 10.16
C LYS A 24 -44.94 27.01 11.12
N VAL A 25 -43.70 27.26 10.67
CA VAL A 25 -42.51 27.05 11.50
C VAL A 25 -42.75 27.84 12.79
N SER A 26 -42.79 27.14 13.91
CA SER A 26 -43.08 27.75 15.21
C SER A 26 -41.79 28.08 15.93
N GLU A 27 -41.80 29.15 16.73
CA GLU A 27 -40.70 29.50 17.65
C GLU A 27 -40.25 28.29 18.50
N LYS A 28 -41.23 27.52 19.00
CA LYS A 28 -40.99 26.28 19.75
C LYS A 28 -40.15 25.26 18.99
N GLU A 29 -40.29 25.20 17.67
CA GLU A 29 -39.50 24.30 16.83
C GLU A 29 -38.05 24.77 16.67
N MET A 30 -37.82 26.08 16.65
CA MET A 30 -36.49 26.68 16.67
C MET A 30 -35.78 26.37 17.99
N ASP A 31 -36.47 26.53 19.12
CA ASP A 31 -35.93 26.21 20.45
C ASP A 31 -35.52 24.74 20.58
N ILE A 32 -36.35 23.82 20.08
CA ILE A 32 -36.02 22.38 20.09
C ILE A 32 -34.73 22.11 19.29
N LEU A 33 -34.58 22.74 18.13
CA LEU A 33 -33.38 22.59 17.31
C LEU A 33 -32.15 23.20 17.99
N TYR A 34 -32.30 24.35 18.64
CA TYR A 34 -31.24 24.98 19.42
C TYR A 34 -30.79 24.10 20.59
N LEU A 35 -31.72 23.59 21.40
CA LEU A 35 -31.40 22.71 22.53
C LEU A 35 -30.72 21.41 22.09
N ARG A 36 -31.13 20.85 20.94
CA ARG A 36 -30.47 19.66 20.36
C ARG A 36 -29.06 19.97 19.87
N PHE A 37 -28.84 21.15 19.30
CA PHE A 37 -27.51 21.63 18.95
C PHE A 37 -26.63 21.78 20.20
N GLU A 38 -27.09 22.51 21.21
CA GLU A 38 -26.38 22.75 22.48
C GLU A 38 -25.97 21.44 23.16
N LYS A 39 -26.89 20.47 23.24
CA LYS A 39 -26.60 19.13 23.80
C LYS A 39 -25.47 18.39 23.07
N ASN A 40 -25.19 18.75 21.82
CA ASN A 40 -24.18 18.12 20.97
C ASN A 40 -23.03 19.08 20.61
N ILE A 41 -22.94 20.26 21.22
CA ILE A 41 -22.02 21.33 20.81
C ILE A 41 -20.54 20.92 20.90
N ALA A 42 -20.23 19.99 21.81
CA ALA A 42 -18.90 19.42 21.98
C ALA A 42 -18.40 18.57 20.79
N SER A 43 -19.27 18.20 19.84
CA SER A 43 -18.87 17.53 18.60
C SER A 43 -19.50 18.22 17.39
N PRO A 44 -18.73 19.00 16.61
CA PRO A 44 -19.22 19.70 15.42
C PRO A 44 -20.01 18.78 14.48
N ARG A 45 -19.51 17.56 14.25
CA ARG A 45 -20.16 16.56 13.40
C ARG A 45 -21.55 16.13 13.88
N LYS A 46 -21.76 16.05 15.20
CA LYS A 46 -23.07 15.69 15.78
C LYS A 46 -24.03 16.88 15.81
N SER A 47 -23.49 18.09 16.00
CA SER A 47 -24.29 19.32 16.08
C SER A 47 -24.74 19.85 14.70
N GLU A 48 -23.96 19.59 13.64
CA GLU A 48 -24.16 20.12 12.28
C GLU A 48 -25.57 19.90 11.70
N PRO A 49 -26.21 18.71 11.79
CA PRO A 49 -27.54 18.52 11.22
C PRO A 49 -28.60 19.44 11.84
N PHE A 50 -28.47 19.74 13.13
CA PHE A 50 -29.37 20.64 13.85
C PHE A 50 -29.12 22.09 13.44
N ALA A 51 -27.85 22.50 13.30
CA ALA A 51 -27.48 23.83 12.81
C ALA A 51 -28.00 24.08 11.38
N LYS A 52 -27.85 23.10 10.46
CA LYS A 52 -28.38 23.20 9.09
C LYS A 52 -29.90 23.35 9.08
N SER A 53 -30.59 22.52 9.86
CA SER A 53 -32.05 22.55 9.96
C SER A 53 -32.54 23.88 10.53
N TYR A 54 -31.88 24.39 11.58
CA TYR A 54 -32.18 25.68 12.20
C TYR A 54 -32.00 26.81 11.19
N LEU A 55 -30.86 26.86 10.49
CA LEU A 55 -30.58 27.91 9.51
C LEU A 55 -31.56 27.87 8.32
N GLN A 56 -31.93 26.69 7.83
CA GLN A 56 -32.92 26.57 6.76
C GLN A 56 -34.28 27.14 7.19
N LYS A 57 -34.71 26.84 8.42
CA LYS A 57 -35.96 27.35 8.98
C LYS A 57 -35.91 28.84 9.29
N ALA A 58 -34.79 29.34 9.79
CA ALA A 58 -34.55 30.77 9.99
C ALA A 58 -34.71 31.57 8.68
N LYS A 59 -34.22 31.03 7.56
CA LYS A 59 -34.40 31.63 6.23
C LYS A 59 -35.86 31.69 5.78
N ILE A 60 -36.66 30.70 6.15
CA ILE A 60 -38.11 30.67 5.86
C ILE A 60 -38.85 31.71 6.72
N LEU A 61 -38.49 31.81 8.00
CA LEU A 61 -39.07 32.75 8.95
C LEU A 61 -38.72 34.22 8.64
N LYS A 62 -37.61 34.47 7.94
CA LYS A 62 -37.08 35.82 7.66
C LYS A 62 -36.91 36.67 8.93
N ASN A 63 -36.60 36.02 10.05
CA ASN A 63 -36.32 36.67 11.31
C ASN A 63 -34.81 36.85 11.46
N ASP A 64 -34.36 38.10 11.60
CA ASP A 64 -32.94 38.44 11.66
C ASP A 64 -32.21 37.85 12.86
N TYR A 65 -32.86 37.74 14.04
CA TYR A 65 -32.29 37.06 15.21
C TYR A 65 -31.98 35.59 14.88
N HIS A 66 -32.96 34.85 14.35
CA HIS A 66 -32.76 33.44 14.01
C HIS A 66 -31.78 33.25 12.84
N LEU A 67 -31.71 34.20 11.90
CA LEU A 67 -30.70 34.15 10.85
C LEU A 67 -29.30 34.26 11.43
N ILE A 68 -29.06 35.24 12.30
CA ILE A 68 -27.78 35.45 12.98
C ILE A 68 -27.42 34.19 13.81
N THR A 69 -28.36 33.68 14.61
CA THR A 69 -28.16 32.47 15.42
C THR A 69 -27.89 31.24 14.55
N GLY A 70 -28.65 31.03 13.48
CA GLY A 70 -28.47 29.90 12.57
C GLY A 70 -27.13 29.95 11.83
N TYR A 71 -26.71 31.12 11.38
CA TYR A 71 -25.37 31.31 10.80
C TYR A 71 -24.30 31.05 11.84
N SER A 72 -24.45 31.59 13.06
CA SER A 72 -23.53 31.34 14.16
C SER A 72 -23.35 29.85 14.47
N MET A 73 -24.45 29.09 14.55
CA MET A 73 -24.44 27.65 14.83
C MET A 73 -23.71 26.84 13.76
N ILE A 74 -23.90 27.15 12.47
CA ILE A 74 -23.30 26.37 11.38
C ILE A 74 -21.80 26.62 11.21
N LEU A 75 -21.25 27.69 11.80
CA LEU A 75 -19.83 28.02 11.71
C LEU A 75 -18.93 26.90 12.26
N SER A 76 -19.37 26.20 13.30
CA SER A 76 -18.57 25.15 13.95
C SER A 76 -18.24 23.97 13.03
N SER A 77 -19.06 23.73 11.99
CA SER A 77 -18.88 22.66 11.01
C SER A 77 -18.52 23.17 9.61
N SER A 78 -18.27 24.47 9.45
CA SER A 78 -17.99 25.08 8.15
C SER A 78 -16.49 25.10 7.87
N ASP A 79 -16.10 24.80 6.64
CA ASP A 79 -14.74 25.06 6.17
C ASP A 79 -14.47 26.57 6.09
N LEU A 80 -13.19 26.93 6.01
CA LEU A 80 -12.75 28.33 6.02
C LEU A 80 -13.48 29.20 4.99
N LYS A 81 -13.59 28.73 3.75
CA LYS A 81 -14.15 29.51 2.63
C LYS A 81 -15.67 29.66 2.77
N THR A 82 -16.36 28.60 3.16
CA THR A 82 -17.82 28.64 3.35
C THR A 82 -18.18 29.46 4.59
N GLY A 83 -17.43 29.30 5.68
CA GLY A 83 -17.68 30.02 6.92
C GLY A 83 -17.42 31.52 6.80
N GLU A 84 -16.40 31.96 6.04
CA GLU A 84 -16.19 33.39 5.73
C GLU A 84 -17.42 34.01 5.04
N LYS A 85 -18.03 33.31 4.09
CA LYS A 85 -19.28 33.78 3.44
C LYS A 85 -20.46 33.86 4.41
N TYR A 86 -20.57 32.90 5.34
CA TYR A 86 -21.58 32.94 6.39
C TYR A 86 -21.36 34.11 7.34
N LEU A 87 -20.12 34.40 7.72
CA LEU A 87 -19.78 35.55 8.56
C LEU A 87 -20.08 36.88 7.87
N ASP A 88 -19.79 37.01 6.58
CA ASP A 88 -20.13 38.21 5.81
C ASP A 88 -21.64 38.44 5.77
N THR A 89 -22.40 37.38 5.52
CA THR A 89 -23.87 37.44 5.54
C THR A 89 -24.37 37.79 6.93
N MET A 90 -23.85 37.12 7.96
CA MET A 90 -24.21 37.34 9.36
C MET A 90 -23.95 38.80 9.78
N MET A 91 -22.83 39.40 9.33
CA MET A 91 -22.51 40.80 9.59
C MET A 91 -23.50 41.77 8.93
N GLN A 92 -23.91 41.49 7.68
CA GLN A 92 -24.94 42.28 7.00
C GLN A 92 -26.28 42.23 7.75
N VAL A 93 -26.68 41.05 8.22
CA VAL A 93 -27.92 40.88 9.01
C VAL A 93 -27.79 41.57 10.37
N ALA A 94 -26.65 41.42 11.05
CA ALA A 94 -26.41 42.04 12.35
C ALA A 94 -26.47 43.57 12.29
N THR A 95 -25.86 44.16 11.27
CA THR A 95 -25.79 45.62 11.09
C THR A 95 -27.18 46.25 10.93
N ARG A 96 -28.11 45.57 10.22
CA ARG A 96 -29.49 46.05 10.08
C ARG A 96 -30.38 45.75 11.29
N TYR A 97 -30.02 44.75 12.10
CA TYR A 97 -30.83 44.32 13.23
C TYR A 97 -30.57 45.18 14.47
N LYS A 98 -29.41 45.02 15.13
CA LYS A 98 -29.04 45.74 16.36
C LYS A 98 -27.52 45.77 16.56
N LYS A 99 -27.01 46.83 17.17
CA LYS A 99 -25.58 47.03 17.44
C LYS A 99 -24.95 45.90 18.27
N ASP A 100 -25.65 45.36 19.27
CA ASP A 100 -25.15 44.23 20.07
C ASP A 100 -24.87 42.98 19.23
N MET A 101 -25.63 42.77 18.15
CA MET A 101 -25.38 41.64 17.25
C MET A 101 -24.15 41.87 16.36
N VAL A 102 -23.73 43.11 16.14
CA VAL A 102 -22.46 43.41 15.47
C VAL A 102 -21.29 42.96 16.35
N ILE A 103 -21.36 43.28 17.66
CA ILE A 103 -20.38 42.82 18.66
C ILE A 103 -20.35 41.28 18.71
N TYR A 104 -21.51 40.65 18.81
CA TYR A 104 -21.63 39.19 18.76
C TYR A 104 -21.02 38.61 17.48
N THR A 105 -21.25 39.24 16.33
CA THR A 105 -20.69 38.76 15.05
C THR A 105 -19.17 38.86 15.04
N PHE A 106 -18.56 39.95 15.53
CA PHE A 106 -17.09 40.03 15.66
C PHE A 106 -16.54 38.99 16.63
N LEU A 107 -17.23 38.74 17.74
CA LEU A 107 -16.89 37.64 18.65
C LEU A 107 -16.91 36.29 17.91
N ARG A 108 -17.96 36.00 17.13
CA ARG A 108 -18.05 34.77 16.32
C ARG A 108 -16.99 34.70 15.22
N LYS A 109 -16.63 35.81 14.57
CA LYS A 109 -15.51 35.87 13.62
C LYS A 109 -14.20 35.48 14.30
N GLY A 110 -13.95 36.01 15.50
CA GLY A 110 -12.77 35.68 16.29
C GLY A 110 -12.70 34.19 16.62
N GLN A 111 -13.79 33.60 17.11
CA GLN A 111 -13.89 32.17 17.41
C GLN A 111 -13.68 31.30 16.17
N PHE A 112 -14.28 31.70 15.04
CA PHE A 112 -14.15 30.98 13.77
C PHE A 112 -12.70 30.99 13.26
N TYR A 113 -12.02 32.14 13.30
CA TYR A 113 -10.61 32.23 12.91
C TYR A 113 -9.70 31.48 13.87
N CYS A 114 -9.99 31.49 15.17
CA CYS A 114 -9.26 30.70 16.18
C CYS A 114 -9.39 29.18 15.89
N HIS A 115 -10.60 28.72 15.59
CA HIS A 115 -10.84 27.34 15.16
C HIS A 115 -10.03 26.97 13.90
N HIS A 116 -9.91 27.91 12.96
CA HIS A 116 -9.12 27.76 11.74
C HIS A 116 -7.64 28.14 11.88
N ARG A 117 -7.14 28.30 13.12
CA ARG A 117 -5.73 28.58 13.46
C ARG A 117 -5.18 29.90 12.91
N LYS A 118 -6.06 30.82 12.56
CA LYS A 118 -5.74 32.20 12.16
C LYS A 118 -5.73 33.11 13.39
N LEU A 119 -4.73 32.94 14.26
CA LEU A 119 -4.70 33.57 15.59
C LEU A 119 -4.60 35.10 15.53
N LYS A 120 -3.88 35.65 14.55
CA LYS A 120 -3.74 37.11 14.37
C LYS A 120 -5.08 37.73 13.98
N GLU A 121 -5.79 37.11 13.03
CA GLU A 121 -7.13 37.51 12.61
C GLU A 121 -8.16 37.32 13.73
N ALA A 122 -8.06 36.23 14.49
CA ALA A 122 -8.92 35.98 15.64
C ALA A 122 -8.79 37.10 16.68
N LEU A 123 -7.56 37.41 17.09
CA LEU A 123 -7.26 38.47 18.04
C LEU A 123 -7.73 39.83 17.52
N GLY A 124 -7.51 40.14 16.24
CA GLY A 124 -7.98 41.38 15.63
C GLY A 124 -9.50 41.55 15.73
N ASN A 125 -10.27 40.50 15.46
CA ASN A 125 -11.73 40.54 15.60
C ASN A 125 -12.18 40.67 17.06
N TYR A 126 -11.52 39.98 18.00
CA TYR A 126 -11.83 40.12 19.42
C TYR A 126 -11.52 41.52 19.95
N LEU A 127 -10.44 42.15 19.50
CA LEU A 127 -10.11 43.53 19.90
C LEU A 127 -11.13 44.54 19.37
N ILE A 128 -11.66 44.32 18.16
CA ILE A 128 -12.77 45.14 17.64
C ILE A 128 -14.02 44.96 18.52
N ALA A 129 -14.41 43.71 18.82
CA ALA A 129 -15.53 43.41 19.70
C ALA A 129 -15.36 44.03 21.10
N TYR A 130 -14.15 43.97 21.66
CA TYR A 130 -13.80 44.55 22.94
C TYR A 130 -13.97 46.08 22.94
N LYS A 131 -13.43 46.76 21.92
CA LYS A 131 -13.54 48.22 21.79
C LYS A 131 -15.00 48.68 21.72
N GLU A 132 -15.83 47.97 20.97
CA GLU A 132 -17.25 48.31 20.82
C GLU A 132 -18.07 48.01 22.08
N SER A 133 -17.74 46.93 22.81
CA SER A 133 -18.44 46.51 24.03
C SER A 133 -18.08 47.34 25.26
N ALA A 134 -16.81 47.76 25.40
CA ALA A 134 -16.32 48.55 26.53
C ALA A 134 -17.05 49.90 26.68
N ASN A 135 -17.56 50.46 25.58
CA ASN A 135 -18.25 51.74 25.56
C ASN A 135 -19.74 51.66 25.96
N GLN A 136 -20.30 50.45 26.19
CA GLN A 136 -21.76 50.25 26.21
C GLN A 136 -22.30 49.30 27.30
N ASN A 137 -21.48 48.92 28.29
CA ASN A 137 -21.91 48.00 29.37
C ASN A 137 -22.58 46.72 28.81
N ASN A 138 -21.91 46.08 27.84
CA ASN A 138 -22.44 44.96 27.05
C ASN A 138 -22.14 43.60 27.71
N HIS A 139 -23.13 42.69 27.71
CA HIS A 139 -23.04 41.37 28.37
C HIS A 139 -22.02 40.41 27.75
N TYR A 140 -21.54 40.66 26.53
CA TYR A 140 -20.48 39.87 25.91
C TYR A 140 -19.06 40.26 26.38
N LEU A 141 -18.91 41.36 27.13
CA LEU A 141 -17.59 41.89 27.48
C LEU A 141 -16.69 40.87 28.21
N ASN A 142 -17.23 40.16 29.20
CA ASN A 142 -16.47 39.15 29.94
C ASN A 142 -16.07 37.98 29.04
N HIS A 143 -16.98 37.52 28.19
CA HIS A 143 -16.68 36.47 27.21
C HIS A 143 -15.58 36.91 26.23
N ILE A 144 -15.62 38.16 25.75
CA ILE A 144 -14.59 38.70 24.85
C ILE A 144 -13.22 38.79 25.55
N LYS A 145 -13.18 39.27 26.80
CA LYS A 145 -11.94 39.31 27.60
C LYS A 145 -11.33 37.91 27.77
N TYR A 146 -12.18 36.92 28.07
CA TYR A 146 -11.77 35.52 28.20
C TYR A 146 -11.14 35.00 26.91
N GLU A 147 -11.82 35.20 25.77
CA GLU A 147 -11.36 34.75 24.46
C GLU A 147 -10.02 35.40 24.05
N ILE A 148 -9.83 36.69 24.36
CA ILE A 148 -8.54 37.38 24.16
C ILE A 148 -7.44 36.73 24.99
N ALA A 149 -7.71 36.44 26.27
CA ALA A 149 -6.76 35.81 27.17
C ALA A 149 -6.41 34.37 26.73
N ILE A 150 -7.39 33.61 26.25
CA ILE A 150 -7.17 32.28 25.66
C ILE A 150 -6.27 32.37 24.42
N VAL A 151 -6.53 33.29 23.49
CA VAL A 151 -5.68 33.46 22.31
C VAL A 151 -4.26 33.87 22.71
N LYS A 152 -4.10 34.77 23.69
CA LYS A 152 -2.77 35.11 24.25
C LYS A 152 -2.05 33.89 24.82
N ALA A 153 -2.75 33.06 25.59
CA ALA A 153 -2.21 31.82 26.13
C ALA A 153 -1.82 30.83 25.03
N ILE A 154 -2.64 30.68 23.97
CA ILE A 154 -2.31 29.86 22.80
C ILE A 154 -1.07 30.41 22.08
N MET A 155 -0.87 31.72 22.04
CA MET A 155 0.34 32.36 21.49
C MET A 155 1.56 32.26 22.42
N GLY A 156 1.44 31.60 23.58
CA GLY A 156 2.49 31.44 24.59
C GLY A 156 2.69 32.63 25.52
N LYS A 157 1.84 33.66 25.45
CA LYS A 157 1.89 34.83 26.34
C LYS A 157 1.12 34.55 27.63
N TYR A 158 1.59 33.57 28.40
CA TYR A 158 0.88 33.07 29.57
C TYR A 158 0.83 34.11 30.70
N GLU A 159 1.87 34.93 30.89
CA GLU A 159 1.87 36.01 31.87
C GLU A 159 0.77 37.05 31.57
N ASP A 160 0.70 37.51 30.32
CA ASP A 160 -0.34 38.46 29.88
C ASP A 160 -1.75 37.89 30.05
N ALA A 161 -1.91 36.59 29.75
CA ALA A 161 -3.18 35.89 29.91
C ALA A 161 -3.58 35.77 31.39
N LEU A 162 -2.64 35.43 32.27
CA LEU A 162 -2.87 35.29 33.72
C LEU A 162 -3.36 36.59 34.36
N ILE A 163 -2.87 37.76 33.93
CA ILE A 163 -3.38 39.06 34.42
C ILE A 163 -4.89 39.13 34.20
N THR A 164 -5.35 38.75 33.01
CA THR A 164 -6.77 38.79 32.65
C THR A 164 -7.55 37.70 33.39
N PHE A 165 -7.02 36.48 33.45
CA PHE A 165 -7.69 35.39 34.15
C PHE A 165 -7.87 35.64 35.64
N HIS A 166 -6.88 36.21 36.33
CA HIS A 166 -7.02 36.54 37.76
C HIS A 166 -7.98 37.70 38.00
N GLN A 167 -8.05 38.67 37.09
CA GLN A 167 -9.09 39.69 37.15
C GLN A 167 -10.48 39.03 37.04
N MET A 168 -10.67 38.15 36.06
CA MET A 168 -11.92 37.43 35.86
C MET A 168 -12.26 36.51 37.04
N GLU A 169 -11.26 35.84 37.63
CA GLU A 169 -11.45 35.01 38.82
C GLU A 169 -12.10 35.83 39.95
N LYS A 170 -11.56 37.03 40.25
CA LYS A 170 -12.09 37.90 41.30
C LYS A 170 -13.50 38.42 40.99
N GLU A 171 -13.75 38.78 39.72
CA GLU A 171 -15.05 39.27 39.27
C GLU A 171 -16.13 38.16 39.37
N LEU A 172 -15.80 36.94 38.91
CA LEU A 172 -16.73 35.81 38.84
C LEU A 172 -16.97 35.13 40.19
N GLU A 173 -16.03 35.20 41.13
CA GLU A 173 -16.18 34.64 42.49
C GLU A 173 -17.39 35.22 43.24
N GLN A 174 -17.81 36.44 42.87
CA GLN A 174 -18.95 37.13 43.46
C GLN A 174 -20.28 36.86 42.74
N THR A 175 -20.26 36.02 41.70
CA THR A 175 -21.42 35.74 40.83
C THR A 175 -21.89 34.30 40.94
N ASP A 176 -23.10 34.02 40.47
CA ASP A 176 -23.63 32.66 40.33
C ASP A 176 -23.11 31.91 39.09
N GLU A 177 -22.16 32.49 38.33
CA GLU A 177 -21.63 31.94 37.07
C GLU A 177 -20.57 30.84 37.30
N LYS A 178 -20.95 29.80 38.05
CA LYS A 178 -20.06 28.72 38.51
C LYS A 178 -19.30 28.02 37.38
N GLU A 179 -19.92 27.84 36.22
CA GLU A 179 -19.29 27.17 35.08
C GLU A 179 -18.17 28.03 34.48
N GLN A 180 -18.43 29.31 34.19
CA GLN A 180 -17.41 30.23 33.70
C GLN A 180 -16.27 30.41 34.70
N TYR A 181 -16.59 30.54 35.98
CA TYR A 181 -15.57 30.57 37.04
C TYR A 181 -14.66 29.35 36.97
N THR A 182 -15.25 28.15 36.85
CA THR A 182 -14.49 26.90 36.80
C THR A 182 -13.63 26.80 35.53
N GLN A 183 -14.09 27.33 34.39
CA GLN A 183 -13.30 27.42 33.16
C GLN A 183 -12.09 28.36 33.32
N VAL A 184 -12.28 29.50 34.00
CA VAL A 184 -11.17 30.43 34.32
C VAL A 184 -10.15 29.76 35.23
N ILE A 185 -10.59 29.03 36.27
CA ILE A 185 -9.69 28.23 37.13
C ILE A 185 -8.88 27.21 36.31
N PHE A 186 -9.48 26.57 35.31
CA PHE A 186 -8.78 25.66 34.41
C PHE A 186 -7.71 26.40 33.58
N SER A 187 -8.06 27.55 33.01
CA SER A 187 -7.14 28.37 32.22
C SER A 187 -5.94 28.86 33.05
N ILE A 188 -6.17 29.28 34.30
CA ILE A 188 -5.11 29.67 35.23
C ILE A 188 -4.20 28.48 35.56
N SER A 189 -4.79 27.34 35.91
CA SER A 189 -4.06 26.10 36.17
C SER A 189 -3.14 25.73 35.00
N ASN A 190 -3.65 25.81 33.77
CA ASN A 190 -2.89 25.47 32.57
C ASN A 190 -1.78 26.51 32.28
N ALA A 191 -2.06 27.80 32.45
CA ALA A 191 -1.07 28.85 32.24
C ALA A 191 0.10 28.74 33.23
N TYR A 192 -0.16 28.50 34.52
CA TYR A 192 0.89 28.25 35.50
C TYR A 192 1.73 27.02 35.19
N PHE A 193 1.09 25.97 34.68
CA PHE A 193 1.81 24.76 34.25
C PHE A 193 2.83 25.06 33.14
N HIS A 194 2.43 25.79 32.09
CA HIS A 194 3.32 26.15 30.99
C HIS A 194 4.42 27.14 31.39
N LEU A 195 4.17 27.99 32.39
CA LEU A 195 5.20 28.85 33.00
C LEU A 195 6.19 28.10 33.91
N GLY A 196 6.00 26.79 34.12
CA GLY A 196 6.83 26.01 35.04
C GLY A 196 6.57 26.31 36.52
N LYS A 197 5.53 27.10 36.84
CA LYS A 197 5.07 27.41 38.20
C LYS A 197 4.20 26.28 38.75
N ILE A 198 4.85 25.15 39.01
CA ILE A 198 4.16 23.86 39.28
C ILE A 198 3.36 23.88 40.59
N THR A 199 3.79 24.65 41.59
CA THR A 199 3.08 24.74 42.88
C THR A 199 1.70 25.38 42.69
N GLU A 200 1.66 26.53 42.02
CA GLU A 200 0.45 27.27 41.69
C GLU A 200 -0.44 26.47 40.74
N ALA A 201 0.16 25.79 39.74
CA ALA A 201 -0.57 24.91 38.84
C ALA A 201 -1.32 23.80 39.60
N ILE A 202 -0.68 23.18 40.60
CA ILE A 202 -1.28 22.15 41.46
C ILE A 202 -2.41 22.73 42.32
N GLU A 203 -2.21 23.90 42.91
CA GLU A 203 -3.21 24.58 43.73
C GLU A 203 -4.50 24.81 42.94
N TYR A 204 -4.39 25.46 41.78
CA TYR A 204 -5.53 25.71 40.90
C TYR A 204 -6.13 24.42 40.32
N THR A 205 -5.31 23.38 40.07
CA THR A 205 -5.83 22.07 39.66
C THR A 205 -6.72 21.45 40.74
N ASN A 206 -6.27 21.49 42.00
CA ASN A 206 -7.02 20.93 43.12
C ASN A 206 -8.31 21.72 43.40
N LYS A 207 -8.24 23.06 43.30
CA LYS A 207 -9.41 23.95 43.36
C LYS A 207 -10.44 23.56 42.31
N GLY A 208 -10.01 23.39 41.06
CA GLY A 208 -10.87 22.98 39.96
C GLY A 208 -11.49 21.58 40.10
N LEU A 209 -10.73 20.59 40.59
CA LEU A 209 -11.25 19.25 40.88
C LEU A 209 -12.36 19.27 41.93
N LYS A 210 -12.22 20.12 42.96
CA LYS A 210 -13.27 20.30 43.99
C LYS A 210 -14.53 20.92 43.37
N LEU A 211 -14.38 22.03 42.64
CA LEU A 211 -15.49 22.76 42.03
C LEU A 211 -16.27 21.90 41.02
N THR A 212 -15.56 21.19 40.14
CA THR A 212 -16.20 20.34 39.12
C THR A 212 -16.95 19.15 39.72
N LYS A 213 -16.47 18.61 40.86
CA LYS A 213 -17.16 17.57 41.61
C LYS A 213 -18.43 18.08 42.29
N GLU A 214 -18.39 19.28 42.87
CA GLU A 214 -19.55 19.92 43.50
C GLU A 214 -20.63 20.28 42.46
N ASN A 215 -20.22 20.69 41.26
CA ASN A 215 -21.11 21.11 40.17
C ASN A 215 -21.53 19.98 39.22
N ASN A 216 -21.12 18.72 39.47
CA ASN A 216 -21.35 17.56 38.58
C ASN A 216 -20.91 17.78 37.11
N ASN A 217 -19.89 18.61 36.86
CA ASN A 217 -19.37 18.84 35.51
C ASN A 217 -18.33 17.77 35.16
N ILE A 218 -18.81 16.63 34.65
CA ILE A 218 -18.00 15.44 34.36
C ILE A 218 -16.93 15.73 33.31
N ASP A 219 -17.25 16.50 32.27
CA ASP A 219 -16.32 16.76 31.17
C ASP A 219 -15.15 17.63 31.65
N LEU A 220 -15.44 18.76 32.29
CA LEU A 220 -14.40 19.66 32.81
C LEU A 220 -13.58 19.01 33.93
N TYR A 221 -14.19 18.11 34.72
CA TYR A 221 -13.46 17.30 35.69
C TYR A 221 -12.32 16.50 35.02
N GLN A 222 -12.56 15.91 33.84
CA GLN A 222 -11.52 15.15 33.13
C GLN A 222 -10.35 16.01 32.66
N TYR A 223 -10.60 17.28 32.30
CA TYR A 223 -9.52 18.23 31.99
C TYR A 223 -8.65 18.54 33.22
N PHE A 224 -9.24 18.69 34.40
CA PHE A 224 -8.46 18.83 35.63
C PHE A 224 -7.71 17.55 36.02
N ILE A 225 -8.27 16.37 35.76
CA ILE A 225 -7.54 15.10 35.92
C ILE A 225 -6.33 15.05 34.97
N SER A 226 -6.48 15.51 33.72
CA SER A 226 -5.36 15.69 32.79
C SER A 226 -4.29 16.63 33.37
N ASN A 227 -4.66 17.83 33.85
CA ASN A 227 -3.71 18.75 34.49
C ASN A 227 -3.02 18.12 35.71
N ARG A 228 -3.74 17.36 36.55
CA ARG A 228 -3.14 16.64 37.67
C ARG A 228 -2.13 15.60 37.20
N GLY A 229 -2.42 14.90 36.12
CA GLY A 229 -1.50 13.99 35.47
C GLY A 229 -0.23 14.67 34.97
N LYS A 230 -0.36 15.82 34.31
CA LYS A 230 0.76 16.67 33.86
C LYS A 230 1.61 17.18 35.04
N ASN A 231 0.96 17.64 36.11
CA ASN A 231 1.64 18.05 37.35
C ASN A 231 2.39 16.88 38.01
N ASN A 232 1.78 15.70 38.06
CA ASN A 232 2.44 14.48 38.56
C ASN A 232 3.68 14.14 37.74
N PHE A 233 3.63 14.30 36.41
CA PHE A 233 4.80 14.12 35.56
C PHE A 233 5.94 15.08 35.93
N LYS A 234 5.65 16.38 36.08
CA LYS A 234 6.66 17.39 36.48
C LYS A 234 7.24 17.12 37.87
N LYS A 235 6.48 16.47 38.76
CA LYS A 235 6.95 15.97 40.06
C LYS A 235 7.65 14.61 40.01
N ASN A 236 7.97 14.08 38.84
CA ASN A 236 8.56 12.75 38.61
C ASN A 236 7.70 11.56 39.11
N ASN A 237 6.41 11.78 39.38
CA ASN A 237 5.46 10.74 39.78
C ASN A 237 4.88 10.02 38.55
N PHE A 238 5.73 9.42 37.72
CA PHE A 238 5.36 8.90 36.40
C PHE A 238 4.21 7.88 36.41
N LYS A 239 4.15 7.00 37.43
CA LYS A 239 3.03 6.03 37.57
C LYS A 239 1.69 6.73 37.80
N LYS A 240 1.65 7.75 38.67
CA LYS A 240 0.44 8.54 38.93
C LYS A 240 0.04 9.36 37.71
N ALA A 241 1.03 9.96 37.04
CA ALA A 241 0.82 10.67 35.79
C ALA A 241 0.13 9.78 34.74
N ILE A 242 0.62 8.55 34.54
CA ILE A 242 0.02 7.59 33.61
C ILE A 242 -1.44 7.28 33.97
N ILE A 243 -1.75 7.07 35.25
CA ILE A 243 -3.12 6.75 35.69
C ILE A 243 -4.06 7.92 35.36
N ASP A 244 -3.71 9.13 35.79
CA ASP A 244 -4.53 10.33 35.58
C ASP A 244 -4.70 10.66 34.08
N LEU A 245 -3.60 10.66 33.33
CA LEU A 245 -3.64 10.95 31.89
C LEU A 245 -4.41 9.88 31.12
N SER A 246 -4.25 8.60 31.43
CA SER A 246 -4.99 7.52 30.76
C SER A 246 -6.49 7.57 31.09
N THR A 247 -6.86 8.00 32.29
CA THR A 247 -8.25 8.16 32.72
C THR A 247 -8.97 9.26 31.95
N SER A 248 -8.30 10.41 31.77
CA SER A 248 -8.87 11.58 31.09
C SER A 248 -8.87 11.50 29.57
N LEU A 249 -7.95 10.72 28.99
CA LEU A 249 -7.71 10.68 27.54
C LEU A 249 -8.95 10.35 26.68
N PRO A 250 -9.83 9.39 27.04
CA PRO A 250 -11.01 9.08 26.22
C PRO A 250 -11.99 10.24 26.10
N THR A 251 -12.25 10.96 27.20
CA THR A 251 -13.16 12.12 27.21
C THR A 251 -12.60 13.24 26.34
N ILE A 252 -11.32 13.58 26.52
CA ILE A 252 -10.64 14.64 25.74
C ILE A 252 -10.57 14.29 24.25
N LYS A 253 -10.46 12.99 23.92
CA LYS A 253 -10.54 12.54 22.52
C LYS A 253 -11.94 12.73 21.93
N ASN A 254 -12.99 12.47 22.72
CA ASN A 254 -14.38 12.54 22.27
C ASN A 254 -14.86 13.99 22.10
N THR A 255 -14.25 14.96 22.78
CA THR A 255 -14.49 16.40 22.59
C THR A 255 -13.77 16.97 21.37
N GLU A 256 -13.04 16.14 20.60
CA GLU A 256 -12.25 16.56 19.43
C GLU A 256 -11.21 17.65 19.76
N ASP A 257 -10.78 17.75 21.02
CA ASP A 257 -9.73 18.67 21.47
C ASP A 257 -8.35 18.07 21.19
N PHE A 258 -7.90 18.27 19.96
CA PHE A 258 -6.61 17.79 19.49
C PHE A 258 -5.42 18.36 20.26
N ALA A 259 -5.53 19.58 20.80
CA ALA A 259 -4.45 20.25 21.49
C ALA A 259 -4.17 19.55 22.84
N ASN A 260 -5.19 19.43 23.69
CA ASN A 260 -5.08 18.75 24.97
C ASN A 260 -4.85 17.23 24.79
N TYR A 261 -5.46 16.62 23.77
CA TYR A 261 -5.22 15.20 23.46
C TYR A 261 -3.74 14.93 23.11
N SER A 262 -3.14 15.78 22.26
CA SER A 262 -1.74 15.64 21.86
C SER A 262 -0.78 15.87 23.02
N GLU A 263 -1.05 16.86 23.87
CA GLU A 263 -0.26 17.13 25.07
C GLU A 263 -0.34 15.97 26.08
N ASN A 264 -1.52 15.40 26.31
CA ASN A 264 -1.68 14.21 27.15
C ASN A 264 -0.93 13.00 26.59
N CYS A 265 -0.98 12.80 25.27
CA CYS A 265 -0.20 11.76 24.60
C CYS A 265 1.31 11.98 24.80
N TYR A 266 1.77 13.23 24.70
CA TYR A 266 3.16 13.57 24.97
C TYR A 266 3.59 13.19 26.39
N TYR A 267 2.84 13.60 27.42
CA TYR A 267 3.20 13.29 28.81
C TYR A 267 3.05 11.80 29.14
N LEU A 268 2.11 11.08 28.51
CA LEU A 268 2.06 9.62 28.57
C LEU A 268 3.30 8.98 27.95
N GLY A 269 3.69 9.44 26.76
CA GLY A 269 4.86 8.95 26.04
C GLY A 269 6.15 9.14 26.82
N GLU A 270 6.34 10.33 27.40
CA GLU A 270 7.48 10.65 28.27
C GLU A 270 7.44 9.87 29.59
N SER A 271 6.27 9.72 30.23
CA SER A 271 6.13 8.94 31.47
C SER A 271 6.53 7.48 31.25
N TYR A 272 6.06 6.86 30.16
CA TYR A 272 6.46 5.49 29.80
C TYR A 272 7.95 5.40 29.46
N ARG A 273 8.52 6.43 28.82
CA ARG A 273 9.96 6.49 28.52
C ARG A 273 10.80 6.51 29.79
N LYS A 274 10.43 7.35 30.77
CA LYS A 274 11.09 7.45 32.07
C LYS A 274 10.97 6.17 32.91
N LEU A 275 9.97 5.34 32.62
CA LEU A 275 9.79 4.00 33.19
C LEU A 275 10.36 2.88 32.32
N TYR A 276 11.18 3.20 31.32
CA TYR A 276 11.83 2.25 30.40
C TYR A 276 10.87 1.39 29.56
N ASN A 277 9.59 1.77 29.47
CA ASN A 277 8.63 1.12 28.59
C ASN A 277 8.64 1.77 27.19
N LYS A 278 9.61 1.34 26.38
CA LYS A 278 9.83 1.95 25.06
C LYS A 278 8.67 1.72 24.08
N GLU A 279 8.02 0.57 24.12
CA GLU A 279 6.92 0.26 23.20
C GLU A 279 5.74 1.22 23.40
N LYS A 280 5.28 1.38 24.65
CA LYS A 280 4.19 2.31 24.97
C LYS A 280 4.60 3.77 24.74
N SER A 281 5.85 4.13 25.04
CA SER A 281 6.37 5.46 24.75
C SER A 281 6.24 5.81 23.26
N ILE A 282 6.75 4.94 22.38
CA ILE A 282 6.66 5.12 20.92
C ILE A 282 5.21 5.09 20.43
N TYR A 283 4.34 4.28 21.04
CA TYR A 283 2.91 4.28 20.71
C TYR A 283 2.29 5.67 20.89
N PHE A 284 2.52 6.34 22.02
CA PHE A 284 1.94 7.66 22.26
C PHE A 284 2.61 8.76 21.41
N PHE A 285 3.91 8.69 21.15
CA PHE A 285 4.54 9.63 20.22
C PHE A 285 4.00 9.50 18.78
N LYS A 286 3.65 8.30 18.33
CA LYS A 286 2.94 8.11 17.04
C LYS A 286 1.53 8.71 17.05
N LYS A 287 0.87 8.80 18.20
CA LYS A 287 -0.43 9.50 18.30
C LYS A 287 -0.26 11.00 18.04
N ILE A 288 0.82 11.61 18.52
CA ILE A 288 1.16 13.00 18.23
C ILE A 288 1.33 13.21 16.72
N ASP A 289 2.08 12.34 16.03
CA ASP A 289 2.22 12.42 14.56
C ASP A 289 0.87 12.30 13.84
N SER A 290 -0.01 11.39 14.28
CA SER A 290 -1.36 11.28 13.73
C SER A 290 -2.19 12.55 13.95
N VAL A 291 -2.10 13.16 15.14
CA VAL A 291 -2.80 14.42 15.44
C VAL A 291 -2.27 15.55 14.59
N PHE A 292 -0.95 15.69 14.47
CA PHE A 292 -0.32 16.72 13.66
C PHE A 292 -0.69 16.59 12.18
N ASN A 293 -0.72 15.37 11.64
CA ASN A 293 -1.13 15.15 10.26
C ASN A 293 -2.57 15.58 9.97
N ASN A 294 -3.47 15.33 10.91
CA ASN A 294 -4.90 15.65 10.77
C ASN A 294 -5.20 17.13 11.03
N SER A 295 -4.61 17.69 12.09
CA SER A 295 -4.95 19.03 12.59
C SER A 295 -4.02 20.14 12.10
N LYS A 296 -2.83 19.80 11.59
CA LYS A 296 -1.73 20.73 11.28
C LYS A 296 -1.33 21.61 12.47
N TYR A 297 -1.61 21.15 13.69
CA TYR A 297 -1.34 21.86 14.93
C TYR A 297 -0.41 21.02 15.82
N ILE A 298 0.56 21.70 16.43
CA ILE A 298 1.46 21.09 17.41
C ILE A 298 1.94 22.18 18.38
N PHE A 299 2.05 21.82 19.66
CA PHE A 299 2.66 22.70 20.67
C PHE A 299 4.19 22.70 20.53
N PRO A 300 4.88 23.82 20.79
CA PRO A 300 6.34 23.90 20.73
C PRO A 300 7.03 22.80 21.54
N ASP A 301 6.61 22.63 22.79
CA ASP A 301 7.22 21.71 23.76
C ASP A 301 7.16 20.23 23.33
N ILE A 302 6.18 19.86 22.51
CA ILE A 302 5.97 18.47 22.11
C ILE A 302 6.64 18.10 20.78
N VAL A 303 7.14 19.10 20.02
CA VAL A 303 7.85 18.88 18.74
C VAL A 303 9.00 17.89 18.91
N HIS A 304 9.69 17.92 20.06
CA HIS A 304 10.81 17.03 20.32
C HIS A 304 10.42 15.55 20.34
N SER A 305 9.14 15.18 20.42
CA SER A 305 8.71 13.77 20.39
C SER A 305 9.15 13.06 19.11
N TYR A 306 9.30 13.81 18.01
CA TYR A 306 9.82 13.26 16.76
C TYR A 306 11.26 12.78 16.85
N LYS A 307 12.11 13.37 17.71
CA LYS A 307 13.48 12.87 17.93
C LYS A 307 13.46 11.40 18.38
N TYR A 308 12.55 11.03 19.27
CA TYR A 308 12.41 9.64 19.70
C TYR A 308 11.87 8.71 18.62
N LEU A 309 10.96 9.19 17.76
CA LEU A 309 10.46 8.43 16.62
C LEU A 309 11.55 8.19 15.58
N ILE A 310 12.37 9.20 15.28
CA ILE A 310 13.52 9.11 14.38
C ILE A 310 14.54 8.11 14.93
N GLN A 311 14.91 8.23 16.22
CA GLN A 311 15.85 7.30 16.87
C GLN A 311 15.32 5.86 16.88
N ASP A 312 14.03 5.64 17.15
CA ASP A 312 13.44 4.30 17.10
C ASP A 312 13.45 3.72 15.67
N ALA A 313 13.16 4.55 14.67
CA ALA A 313 13.21 4.14 13.26
C ALA A 313 14.63 3.78 12.83
N LYS A 314 15.63 4.62 13.14
CA LYS A 314 17.06 4.36 12.87
C LYS A 314 17.51 3.05 13.53
N ARG A 315 17.18 2.84 14.81
CA ARG A 315 17.52 1.61 15.54
C ARG A 315 16.89 0.37 14.93
N LYS A 316 15.65 0.48 14.44
CA LYS A 316 14.95 -0.60 13.73
C LYS A 316 15.43 -0.77 12.28
N LYS A 317 16.39 0.04 11.83
CA LYS A 317 16.87 0.11 10.44
C LYS A 317 15.74 0.40 9.44
N ASP A 318 14.68 1.09 9.88
CA ASP A 318 13.57 1.52 9.04
C ASP A 318 13.86 2.93 8.51
N ILE A 319 14.66 2.98 7.43
CA ILE A 319 15.15 4.23 6.83
C ILE A 319 14.00 5.10 6.35
N ASN A 320 12.98 4.50 5.72
CA ASN A 320 11.80 5.23 5.24
C ASN A 320 11.08 5.95 6.38
N LYS A 321 10.87 5.30 7.52
CA LYS A 321 10.29 5.96 8.69
C LYS A 321 11.21 7.02 9.29
N ALA A 322 12.52 6.80 9.30
CA ALA A 322 13.47 7.81 9.79
C ALA A 322 13.38 9.09 8.96
N ILE A 323 13.36 8.97 7.63
CA ILE A 323 13.17 10.11 6.71
C ILE A 323 11.80 10.76 6.92
N TYR A 324 10.74 9.95 7.01
CA TYR A 324 9.39 10.45 7.25
C TYR A 324 9.29 11.30 8.53
N TYR A 325 9.73 10.78 9.68
CA TYR A 325 9.64 11.51 10.93
C TYR A 325 10.57 12.73 10.97
N THR A 326 11.70 12.69 10.25
CA THR A 326 12.57 13.86 10.09
C THR A 326 11.85 14.97 9.31
N ASN A 327 11.14 14.63 8.24
CA ASN A 327 10.33 15.60 7.50
C ASN A 327 9.16 16.13 8.33
N GLN A 328 8.54 15.28 9.16
CA GLN A 328 7.46 15.71 10.05
C GLN A 328 7.96 16.68 11.13
N LEU A 329 9.15 16.44 11.69
CA LEU A 329 9.83 17.37 12.60
C LEU A 329 10.05 18.74 11.93
N LEU A 330 10.58 18.77 10.70
CA LEU A 330 10.80 20.03 9.97
C LEU A 330 9.49 20.79 9.71
N LYS A 331 8.42 20.08 9.34
CA LYS A 331 7.09 20.69 9.17
C LYS A 331 6.54 21.23 10.50
N ALA A 332 6.66 20.45 11.56
CA ALA A 332 6.22 20.84 12.90
C ALA A 332 6.94 22.10 13.38
N ASP A 333 8.26 22.16 13.21
CA ASP A 333 9.09 23.32 13.53
C ASP A 333 8.66 24.56 12.73
N SER A 334 8.45 24.41 11.42
CA SER A 334 7.94 25.51 10.56
C SER A 334 6.57 26.02 11.02
N VAL A 335 5.65 25.14 11.41
CA VAL A 335 4.33 25.52 11.92
C VAL A 335 4.45 26.26 13.24
N VAL A 336 5.34 25.80 14.13
CA VAL A 336 5.60 26.48 15.40
C VAL A 336 6.18 27.87 15.16
N LYS A 337 7.18 27.99 14.27
CA LYS A 337 7.78 29.29 13.93
C LYS A 337 6.74 30.30 13.43
N GLN A 338 5.81 29.88 12.58
CA GLN A 338 4.76 30.74 12.04
C GLN A 338 3.74 31.21 13.09
N ASN A 339 3.41 30.35 14.05
CA ASN A 339 2.30 30.57 14.98
C ASN A 339 2.71 31.15 16.34
N TYR A 340 3.98 31.01 16.71
CA TYR A 340 4.49 31.37 18.02
C TYR A 340 5.68 32.35 17.93
N ASP A 341 5.62 33.32 17.00
CA ASP A 341 6.66 34.33 16.68
C ASP A 341 7.42 34.92 17.91
N TYR A 342 6.83 34.92 19.11
CA TYR A 342 7.40 35.43 20.37
C TYR A 342 8.16 34.40 21.24
N ILE A 343 7.92 33.09 21.07
CA ILE A 343 8.63 32.02 21.82
C ILE A 343 10.01 31.72 21.22
N ILE A 344 10.33 32.40 20.10
CA ILE A 344 11.48 32.09 19.24
C ILE A 344 12.84 32.26 19.94
N ASP A 345 12.96 33.14 20.94
CA ASP A 345 14.27 33.43 21.55
C ASP A 345 14.74 32.40 22.59
N THR A 346 13.84 31.62 23.21
CA THR A 346 14.19 30.67 24.27
C THR A 346 14.12 29.20 23.85
N ALA A 347 13.27 28.83 22.88
CA ALA A 347 13.06 27.41 22.52
C ALA A 347 13.94 26.90 21.36
N HIS A 348 14.43 27.76 20.47
CA HIS A 348 15.08 27.32 19.22
C HIS A 348 16.58 27.01 19.30
N LYS A 349 17.22 27.12 20.47
CA LYS A 349 18.66 26.79 20.62
C LYS A 349 18.98 25.30 20.80
N GLU A 350 17.98 24.40 20.84
CA GLU A 350 18.19 22.97 21.15
C GLU A 350 17.92 22.00 19.99
N TYR A 351 17.67 22.50 18.78
CA TYR A 351 17.53 21.64 17.62
C TYR A 351 18.86 21.58 16.86
N ASP A 352 19.54 20.43 16.91
CA ASP A 352 20.58 20.03 15.95
C ASP A 352 19.94 19.77 14.57
N LEU A 353 19.08 20.67 14.11
CA LEU A 353 18.32 20.57 12.87
C LEU A 353 19.26 20.46 11.66
N PRO A 354 20.38 21.20 11.59
CA PRO A 354 21.37 21.00 10.53
C PRO A 354 21.95 19.58 10.51
N GLU A 355 22.25 18.99 11.68
CA GLU A 355 22.75 17.62 11.79
C GLU A 355 21.69 16.60 11.35
N LEU A 356 20.44 16.77 11.79
CA LEU A 356 19.32 15.90 11.38
C LEU A 356 19.04 15.97 9.87
N VAL A 357 19.20 17.14 9.26
CA VAL A 357 19.09 17.32 7.81
C VAL A 357 20.25 16.63 7.10
N ALA A 358 21.49 16.80 7.59
CA ALA A 358 22.66 16.13 7.02
C ALA A 358 22.54 14.60 7.10
N ASP A 359 22.13 14.06 8.25
CA ASP A 359 21.85 12.64 8.47
C ASP A 359 20.81 12.11 7.50
N LYS A 360 19.74 12.88 7.25
CA LYS A 360 18.71 12.52 6.28
C LYS A 360 19.29 12.43 4.87
N GLU A 361 20.10 13.40 4.45
CA GLU A 361 20.72 13.40 3.11
C GLU A 361 21.66 12.19 2.93
N ILE A 362 22.39 11.79 3.97
CA ILE A 362 23.21 10.57 3.96
C ILE A 362 22.31 9.35 3.77
N LEU A 363 21.22 9.22 4.54
CA LEU A 363 20.28 8.10 4.43
C LEU A 363 19.61 8.01 3.05
N ILE A 364 19.28 9.15 2.43
CA ILE A 364 18.73 9.19 1.07
C ILE A 364 19.77 8.68 0.06
N LYS A 365 21.02 9.14 0.16
CA LYS A 365 22.12 8.66 -0.70
C LYS A 365 22.35 7.15 -0.56
N GLU A 366 22.27 6.61 0.65
CA GLU A 366 22.37 5.16 0.89
C GLU A 366 21.22 4.38 0.21
N LEU A 367 19.98 4.87 0.29
CA LEU A 367 18.84 4.27 -0.41
C LEU A 367 19.01 4.31 -1.94
N GLU A 368 19.44 5.45 -2.47
CA GLU A 368 19.71 5.61 -3.90
C GLU A 368 20.85 4.70 -4.38
N ALA A 369 21.94 4.58 -3.62
CA ALA A 369 23.04 3.68 -3.94
C ALA A 369 22.60 2.20 -3.94
N ASN A 370 21.85 1.78 -2.92
CA ASN A 370 21.34 0.41 -2.83
C ASN A 370 20.39 0.06 -3.98
N SER A 371 19.48 0.98 -4.34
CA SER A 371 18.58 0.78 -5.48
C SER A 371 19.33 0.71 -6.81
N LYS A 372 20.35 1.55 -7.03
CA LYS A 372 21.23 1.46 -8.22
C LYS A 372 21.97 0.14 -8.29
N ASN A 373 22.51 -0.35 -7.18
CA ASN A 373 23.20 -1.64 -7.13
C ASN A 373 22.27 -2.81 -7.49
N SER A 374 21.02 -2.80 -7.00
CA SER A 374 20.03 -3.81 -7.38
C SER A 374 19.70 -3.76 -8.88
N ILE A 375 19.55 -2.56 -9.47
CA ILE A 375 19.31 -2.40 -10.91
C ILE A 375 20.48 -2.99 -11.71
N ILE A 376 21.73 -2.68 -11.34
CA ILE A 376 22.93 -3.21 -12.00
C ILE A 376 22.93 -4.75 -11.95
N LEU A 377 22.64 -5.35 -10.80
CA LEU A 377 22.57 -6.81 -10.66
C LEU A 377 21.52 -7.42 -11.60
N TYR A 378 20.31 -6.85 -11.67
CA TYR A 378 19.27 -7.33 -12.58
C TYR A 378 19.66 -7.17 -14.05
N THR A 379 20.35 -6.09 -14.42
CA THR A 379 20.88 -5.92 -15.78
C THR A 379 21.95 -6.96 -16.13
N ILE A 380 22.81 -7.34 -15.19
CA ILE A 380 23.82 -8.39 -15.40
C ILE A 380 23.15 -9.76 -15.57
N ILE A 381 22.19 -10.11 -14.69
CA ILE A 381 21.47 -11.39 -14.76
C ILE A 381 20.74 -11.52 -16.10
N THR A 382 20.06 -10.46 -16.55
CA THR A 382 19.37 -10.46 -17.84
C THR A 382 20.33 -10.61 -19.03
N LEU A 383 21.50 -9.97 -18.99
CA LEU A 383 22.53 -10.13 -20.02
C LEU A 383 23.08 -11.57 -20.07
N ILE A 384 23.30 -12.18 -18.91
CA ILE A 384 23.74 -13.59 -18.82
C ILE A 384 22.69 -14.53 -19.41
N LEU A 385 21.40 -14.31 -19.11
CA LEU A 385 20.31 -15.11 -19.67
C LEU A 385 20.24 -14.98 -21.21
N ILE A 386 20.46 -13.78 -21.74
CA ILE A 386 20.52 -13.56 -23.20
C ILE A 386 21.70 -14.32 -23.81
N LEU A 387 22.89 -14.28 -23.19
CA LEU A 387 24.07 -15.00 -23.67
C LEU A 387 23.86 -16.52 -23.66
N ILE A 388 23.25 -17.06 -22.60
CA ILE A 388 22.90 -18.48 -22.49
C ILE A 388 21.92 -18.86 -23.62
N PHE A 389 20.88 -18.05 -23.83
CA PHE A 389 19.91 -18.27 -24.91
C PHE A 389 20.59 -18.27 -26.29
N LEU A 390 21.44 -17.27 -26.57
CA LEU A 390 22.18 -17.18 -27.83
C LEU A 390 23.12 -18.37 -28.04
N TYR A 391 23.79 -18.84 -26.97
CA TYR A 391 24.62 -20.03 -27.01
C TYR A 391 23.82 -21.28 -27.41
N PHE A 392 22.69 -21.54 -26.75
CA PHE A 392 21.83 -22.69 -27.07
C PHE A 392 21.21 -22.59 -28.47
N TYR A 393 20.78 -21.38 -28.86
CA TYR A 393 20.25 -21.12 -30.21
C TYR A 393 21.30 -21.43 -31.29
N ASN A 394 22.53 -20.92 -31.13
CA ASN A 394 23.62 -21.17 -32.07
C ASN A 394 24.05 -22.64 -32.10
N ARG A 395 24.08 -23.32 -30.95
CA ARG A 395 24.36 -24.76 -30.88
C ARG A 395 23.32 -25.56 -31.69
N LYS A 396 22.03 -25.30 -31.47
CA LYS A 396 20.95 -25.99 -32.20
C LYS A 396 21.02 -25.71 -33.70
N LYS A 397 21.32 -24.47 -34.10
CA LYS A 397 21.51 -24.09 -35.51
C LYS A 397 22.65 -24.87 -36.17
N ARG A 398 23.79 -25.02 -35.49
CA ARG A 398 24.94 -25.80 -35.99
C ARG A 398 24.62 -27.30 -36.13
N GLU A 399 23.90 -27.88 -35.19
CA GLU A 399 23.49 -29.29 -35.25
C GLU A 399 22.60 -29.58 -36.47
N ILE A 400 21.63 -28.70 -36.75
CA ILE A 400 20.76 -28.81 -37.93
C ILE A 400 21.58 -28.70 -39.24
N GLN A 401 22.52 -27.76 -39.30
CA GLN A 401 23.40 -27.60 -40.48
C GLN A 401 24.26 -28.85 -40.73
N LYS A 402 24.79 -29.48 -39.67
CA LYS A 402 25.56 -30.72 -39.79
C LYS A 402 24.73 -31.86 -40.37
N GLN A 403 23.49 -32.02 -39.90
CA GLN A 403 22.57 -33.05 -40.41
C GLN A 403 22.21 -32.82 -41.89
N LYS A 404 22.00 -31.55 -42.30
CA LYS A 404 21.80 -31.20 -43.72
C LYS A 404 22.98 -31.59 -44.60
N LYS A 405 24.21 -31.32 -44.16
CA LYS A 405 25.43 -31.66 -44.91
C LYS A 405 25.58 -33.18 -45.08
N LEU A 406 25.39 -33.94 -44.00
CA LEU A 406 25.47 -35.40 -44.03
C LEU A 406 24.38 -36.02 -44.92
N LEU A 407 23.16 -35.50 -44.88
CA LEU A 407 22.08 -35.94 -45.77
C LEU A 407 22.41 -35.73 -47.24
N HIS A 408 22.90 -34.53 -47.58
CA HIS A 408 23.31 -34.24 -48.96
C HIS A 408 24.40 -35.21 -49.42
N GLN A 409 25.42 -35.45 -48.59
CA GLN A 409 26.50 -36.37 -48.91
C GLN A 409 25.97 -37.79 -49.12
N PHE A 410 25.13 -38.29 -48.20
CA PHE A 410 24.53 -39.63 -48.29
C PHE A 410 23.70 -39.82 -49.57
N VAL A 411 22.90 -38.81 -49.95
CA VAL A 411 22.08 -38.86 -51.18
C VAL A 411 22.95 -38.83 -52.44
N THR A 412 24.05 -38.08 -52.43
CA THR A 412 24.95 -37.92 -53.59
C THR A 412 25.80 -39.18 -53.82
N GLU A 413 26.36 -39.77 -52.76
CA GLU A 413 27.23 -40.95 -52.86
C GLU A 413 26.47 -42.23 -53.23
N ASN A 414 25.20 -42.35 -52.84
CA ASN A 414 24.41 -43.57 -53.05
C ASN A 414 23.51 -43.53 -54.29
N ASN A 415 23.70 -42.57 -55.22
CA ASN A 415 22.91 -42.44 -56.46
C ASN A 415 21.40 -42.69 -56.25
N PHE A 416 20.79 -41.97 -55.30
CA PHE A 416 19.34 -41.97 -55.09
C PHE A 416 18.64 -41.24 -56.26
N ASN A 417 18.70 -41.80 -57.47
CA ASN A 417 17.77 -41.61 -58.59
C ASN A 417 18.07 -42.58 -59.78
N ILE A 418 17.14 -43.52 -60.01
CA ILE A 418 16.67 -44.15 -61.26
C ILE A 418 17.69 -44.48 -62.36
N LYS A 419 18.18 -45.73 -62.36
CA LYS A 419 18.15 -46.69 -63.49
C LYS A 419 18.82 -48.00 -63.05
N GLY A 420 18.00 -49.02 -62.84
CA GLY A 420 18.46 -50.38 -62.59
C GLY A 420 19.15 -50.94 -63.82
N ASN A 421 20.42 -51.28 -63.68
CA ASN A 421 21.01 -52.44 -64.33
C ASN A 421 22.31 -52.78 -63.60
N LYS A 422 22.19 -53.67 -62.61
CA LYS A 422 23.36 -54.34 -62.04
C LYS A 422 23.68 -55.52 -62.95
N LYS A 423 24.77 -55.38 -63.72
CA LYS A 423 25.47 -56.50 -64.35
C LYS A 423 25.95 -57.45 -63.25
N SER A 424 25.56 -58.71 -63.36
CA SER A 424 26.18 -59.84 -62.66
C SER A 424 27.59 -60.01 -63.20
N ASN A 425 28.59 -59.93 -62.32
CA ASN A 425 29.91 -60.48 -62.58
C ASN A 425 29.98 -61.81 -61.85
N ASP A 426 29.88 -62.88 -62.61
CA ASP A 426 30.17 -64.24 -62.18
C ASP A 426 31.62 -64.31 -61.71
N ILE A 427 31.82 -64.89 -60.53
CA ILE A 427 33.12 -65.40 -60.11
C ILE A 427 32.91 -66.86 -59.75
N GLU A 428 33.37 -67.68 -60.68
CA GLU A 428 33.60 -69.11 -60.64
C GLU A 428 34.45 -69.48 -59.40
N ILE A 429 33.87 -70.23 -58.46
CA ILE A 429 34.58 -70.73 -57.27
C ILE A 429 34.03 -72.12 -56.90
N ASP A 430 34.93 -73.10 -56.96
CA ASP A 430 34.78 -74.50 -56.59
C ASP A 430 34.45 -74.69 -55.09
N ASN A 431 33.18 -75.01 -54.80
CA ASN A 431 32.67 -75.84 -53.69
C ASN A 431 31.13 -75.86 -53.73
N GLU A 432 30.54 -76.96 -54.22
CA GLU A 432 29.09 -77.19 -54.38
C GLU A 432 28.22 -76.75 -53.17
N LYS A 433 28.75 -76.88 -51.94
CA LYS A 433 28.02 -76.55 -50.70
C LYS A 433 27.93 -75.05 -50.40
N ILE A 434 28.90 -74.24 -50.82
CA ILE A 434 28.87 -72.78 -50.59
C ILE A 434 27.88 -72.12 -51.54
N GLU A 435 27.84 -72.58 -52.79
CA GLU A 435 26.91 -72.09 -53.80
C GLU A 435 25.45 -72.34 -53.42
N GLY A 436 25.14 -73.54 -52.92
CA GLY A 436 23.81 -73.87 -52.42
C GLY A 436 23.32 -72.93 -51.30
N ILE A 437 24.20 -72.55 -50.37
CA ILE A 437 23.86 -71.60 -49.28
C ILE A 437 23.69 -70.18 -49.82
N LEU A 438 24.49 -69.76 -50.81
CA LEU A 438 24.35 -68.43 -51.43
C LEU A 438 23.05 -68.31 -52.22
N ILE A 439 22.61 -69.37 -52.91
CA ILE A 439 21.31 -69.40 -53.60
C ILE A 439 20.18 -69.29 -52.57
N LYS A 440 20.23 -70.06 -51.47
CA LYS A 440 19.25 -69.97 -50.38
C LYS A 440 19.23 -68.58 -49.72
N LEU A 441 20.41 -67.95 -49.50
CA LEU A 441 20.51 -66.57 -49.01
C LEU A 441 19.89 -65.56 -49.97
N ASN A 442 20.14 -65.67 -51.27
CA ASN A 442 19.54 -64.77 -52.26
C ASN A 442 18.03 -64.92 -52.31
N LYS A 443 17.50 -66.15 -52.22
CA LYS A 443 16.07 -66.39 -52.13
C LYS A 443 15.45 -65.77 -50.86
N PHE A 444 16.09 -65.97 -49.71
CA PHE A 444 15.71 -65.35 -48.43
C PHE A 444 15.69 -63.81 -48.49
N GLU A 445 16.65 -63.19 -49.19
CA GLU A 445 16.65 -61.75 -49.44
C GLU A 445 15.50 -61.32 -50.38
N GLN A 446 15.24 -62.07 -51.45
CA GLN A 446 14.19 -61.75 -52.44
C GLN A 446 12.78 -61.90 -51.88
N ASP A 447 12.54 -62.94 -51.09
CA ASP A 447 11.23 -63.24 -50.49
C ASP A 447 10.94 -62.36 -49.25
N LEU A 448 11.85 -61.44 -48.92
CA LEU A 448 11.77 -60.51 -47.78
C LEU A 448 11.57 -61.21 -46.43
N GLU A 449 11.98 -62.47 -46.32
CA GLU A 449 11.81 -63.29 -45.12
C GLU A 449 12.54 -62.71 -43.89
N PHE A 450 13.56 -61.89 -44.12
CA PHE A 450 14.26 -61.13 -43.08
C PHE A 450 13.36 -60.15 -42.32
N LYS A 451 12.15 -59.83 -42.79
CA LYS A 451 11.17 -59.02 -42.03
C LYS A 451 10.64 -59.75 -40.79
N ASN A 452 10.65 -61.08 -40.80
CA ASN A 452 10.17 -61.91 -39.69
C ASN A 452 11.21 -62.02 -38.56
N GLU A 453 10.84 -62.66 -37.45
CA GLU A 453 11.77 -62.99 -36.37
C GLU A 453 12.73 -64.10 -36.81
N VAL A 454 13.87 -63.71 -37.38
CA VAL A 454 14.89 -64.64 -37.88
C VAL A 454 16.12 -64.58 -36.97
N THR A 455 16.53 -65.74 -36.45
CA THR A 455 17.79 -65.94 -35.72
C THR A 455 18.79 -66.71 -36.59
N LEU A 456 20.07 -66.67 -36.23
CA LEU A 456 21.10 -67.42 -36.95
C LEU A 456 20.82 -68.93 -36.89
N ASP A 457 20.33 -69.41 -35.73
CA ASP A 457 19.95 -70.79 -35.49
C ASP A 457 18.76 -71.24 -36.35
N SER A 458 17.70 -70.41 -36.45
CA SER A 458 16.56 -70.74 -37.32
C SER A 458 16.99 -70.79 -38.78
N LEU A 459 17.75 -69.80 -39.26
CA LEU A 459 18.14 -69.74 -40.67
C LEU A 459 19.13 -70.86 -41.04
N ALA A 460 20.02 -71.24 -40.13
CA ALA A 460 20.92 -72.37 -40.35
C ALA A 460 20.15 -73.69 -40.49
N LYS A 461 19.10 -73.89 -39.68
CA LYS A 461 18.20 -75.06 -39.80
C LYS A 461 17.46 -75.06 -41.13
N ASP A 462 16.87 -73.94 -41.52
CA ASP A 462 16.14 -73.82 -42.79
C ASP A 462 17.04 -74.05 -44.00
N PHE A 463 18.33 -73.71 -43.88
CA PHE A 463 19.31 -73.92 -44.93
C PHE A 463 20.00 -75.28 -44.86
N GLU A 464 19.62 -76.13 -43.90
CA GLU A 464 20.18 -77.46 -43.65
C GLU A 464 21.70 -77.41 -43.41
N THR A 465 22.15 -76.43 -42.64
CA THR A 465 23.55 -76.20 -42.27
C THR A 465 23.72 -75.93 -40.78
N ASN A 466 24.94 -75.67 -40.32
CA ASN A 466 25.20 -75.27 -38.94
C ASN A 466 25.46 -73.76 -38.83
N THR A 467 25.20 -73.20 -37.65
CA THR A 467 25.31 -71.76 -37.37
C THR A 467 26.71 -71.20 -37.59
N SER A 468 27.75 -71.96 -37.24
CA SER A 468 29.14 -71.58 -37.47
C SER A 468 29.45 -71.43 -38.96
N TYR A 469 28.98 -72.35 -39.79
CA TYR A 469 29.21 -72.35 -41.23
C TYR A 469 28.43 -71.23 -41.93
N LEU A 470 27.16 -71.03 -41.57
CA LEU A 470 26.36 -69.92 -42.11
C LEU A 470 26.91 -68.55 -41.70
N SER A 471 27.29 -68.39 -40.42
CA SER A 471 27.93 -67.16 -39.94
C SER A 471 29.26 -66.90 -40.64
N MET A 472 30.09 -67.94 -40.82
CA MET A 472 31.35 -67.83 -41.57
C MET A 472 31.10 -67.38 -43.01
N ILE A 473 30.10 -67.94 -43.69
CA ILE A 473 29.76 -67.57 -45.07
C ILE A 473 29.27 -66.13 -45.16
N ILE A 474 28.34 -65.72 -44.28
CA ILE A 474 27.82 -64.34 -44.27
C ILE A 474 28.95 -63.35 -43.95
N ASN A 475 29.78 -63.63 -42.95
CA ASN A 475 30.94 -62.79 -42.66
C ASN A 475 31.92 -62.73 -43.84
N LYS A 476 32.23 -63.87 -44.48
CA LYS A 476 33.20 -63.94 -45.58
C LYS A 476 32.69 -63.29 -46.87
N LYS A 477 31.41 -63.44 -47.21
CA LYS A 477 30.83 -62.99 -48.49
C LYS A 477 30.12 -61.65 -48.40
N LYS A 478 29.52 -61.30 -47.25
CA LYS A 478 28.82 -60.04 -47.03
C LYS A 478 29.59 -59.07 -46.13
N GLY A 479 30.66 -59.52 -45.46
CA GLY A 479 31.51 -58.67 -44.61
C GLY A 479 30.86 -58.24 -43.30
N LEU A 480 29.77 -58.91 -42.87
CA LEU A 480 28.91 -58.48 -41.78
C LEU A 480 28.62 -59.64 -40.83
N SER A 481 28.50 -59.32 -39.54
CA SER A 481 27.90 -60.26 -38.58
C SER A 481 26.42 -60.48 -38.92
N PHE A 482 25.88 -61.66 -38.61
CA PHE A 482 24.48 -62.00 -38.91
C PHE A 482 23.47 -60.92 -38.45
N PRO A 483 23.53 -60.37 -37.22
CA PRO A 483 22.62 -59.30 -36.81
C PRO A 483 22.76 -58.02 -37.64
N ASN A 484 23.98 -57.65 -38.03
CA ASN A 484 24.22 -56.47 -38.85
C ASN A 484 23.80 -56.69 -40.31
N TYR A 485 23.94 -57.92 -40.81
CA TYR A 485 23.45 -58.33 -42.12
C TYR A 485 21.93 -58.17 -42.20
N ILE A 486 21.18 -58.75 -41.24
CA ILE A 486 19.72 -58.59 -41.17
C ILE A 486 19.31 -57.12 -41.00
N ASN A 487 19.95 -56.39 -40.08
CA ASN A 487 19.64 -54.97 -39.88
C ASN A 487 19.91 -54.14 -41.14
N ASN A 488 20.98 -54.42 -41.89
CA ASN A 488 21.28 -53.71 -43.13
C ASN A 488 20.22 -53.97 -44.20
N LEU A 489 19.79 -55.23 -44.40
CA LEU A 489 18.70 -55.55 -45.32
C LEU A 489 17.41 -54.80 -44.97
N ARG A 490 17.06 -54.75 -43.68
CA ARG A 490 15.87 -54.03 -43.20
C ARG A 490 15.97 -52.51 -43.38
N ILE A 491 17.15 -51.91 -43.17
CA ILE A 491 17.35 -50.48 -43.44
C ILE A 491 17.35 -50.19 -44.95
N GLU A 492 17.91 -51.06 -45.77
CA GLU A 492 17.85 -50.92 -47.24
C GLU A 492 16.40 -51.00 -47.74
N LEU A 493 15.60 -51.92 -47.21
CA LEU A 493 14.16 -51.95 -47.45
C LEU A 493 13.47 -50.66 -46.98
N ALA A 494 13.81 -50.13 -45.80
CA ALA A 494 13.23 -48.88 -45.31
C ALA A 494 13.55 -47.69 -46.23
N LEU A 495 14.79 -47.62 -46.74
CA LEU A 495 15.20 -46.60 -47.70
C LEU A 495 14.48 -46.78 -49.03
N ASP A 496 14.27 -48.01 -49.49
CA ASP A 496 13.54 -48.32 -50.72
C ASP A 496 12.05 -47.93 -50.62
N LEU A 497 11.38 -48.28 -49.52
CA LEU A 497 9.99 -47.90 -49.26
C LEU A 497 9.83 -46.37 -49.17
N LEU A 498 10.74 -45.68 -48.48
CA LEU A 498 10.72 -44.21 -48.37
C LEU A 498 10.93 -43.50 -49.72
N GLN A 499 11.67 -44.14 -50.65
CA GLN A 499 11.86 -43.67 -52.02
C GLN A 499 10.63 -43.92 -52.88
N LYS A 500 10.17 -45.16 -52.95
CA LYS A 500 9.18 -45.62 -53.94
C LYS A 500 7.76 -45.17 -53.64
N ASP A 501 7.37 -45.08 -52.37
CA ASP A 501 6.00 -44.75 -51.99
C ASP A 501 5.94 -43.65 -50.91
N LYS A 502 5.35 -42.51 -51.28
CA LYS A 502 5.19 -41.33 -50.42
C LYS A 502 4.39 -41.64 -49.14
N LYS A 503 3.54 -42.68 -49.12
CA LYS A 503 2.78 -43.10 -47.94
C LYS A 503 3.69 -43.41 -46.75
N TYR A 504 4.83 -44.09 -46.97
CA TYR A 504 5.75 -44.47 -45.90
C TYR A 504 6.46 -43.27 -45.28
N ARG A 505 6.55 -42.13 -45.97
CA ARG A 505 7.08 -40.89 -45.41
C ARG A 505 6.18 -40.36 -44.28
N ASN A 506 4.88 -40.67 -44.32
CA ASN A 506 3.94 -40.27 -43.27
C ASN A 506 3.91 -41.20 -42.06
N TYR A 507 4.68 -42.28 -42.06
CA TYR A 507 4.75 -43.18 -40.92
C TYR A 507 5.53 -42.54 -39.77
N SER A 508 5.14 -42.85 -38.53
CA SER A 508 6.00 -42.57 -37.38
C SER A 508 7.25 -43.46 -37.44
N ILE A 509 8.34 -43.04 -36.79
CA ILE A 509 9.58 -43.85 -36.73
C ILE A 509 9.31 -45.26 -36.20
N LYS A 510 8.40 -45.38 -35.22
CA LYS A 510 7.97 -46.68 -34.70
C LYS A 510 7.21 -47.51 -35.74
N GLY A 511 6.30 -46.88 -36.48
CA GLY A 511 5.54 -47.55 -37.55
C GLY A 511 6.44 -48.05 -38.68
N LEU A 512 7.39 -47.22 -39.14
CA LEU A 512 8.34 -47.63 -40.18
C LEU A 512 9.29 -48.73 -39.70
N ALA A 513 9.75 -48.68 -38.45
CA ALA A 513 10.57 -49.71 -37.84
C ALA A 513 9.86 -51.09 -37.85
N ILE A 514 8.60 -51.12 -37.43
CA ILE A 514 7.80 -52.36 -37.42
C ILE A 514 7.59 -52.87 -38.85
N GLU A 515 7.27 -51.97 -39.79
CA GLU A 515 7.01 -52.32 -41.18
C GLU A 515 8.19 -53.04 -41.85
N VAL A 516 9.43 -52.68 -41.51
CA VAL A 516 10.63 -53.32 -42.05
C VAL A 516 11.21 -54.42 -41.16
N GLY A 517 10.48 -54.83 -40.11
CA GLY A 517 10.84 -56.00 -39.28
C GLY A 517 11.69 -55.70 -38.04
N PHE A 518 11.84 -54.45 -37.60
CA PHE A 518 12.47 -54.12 -36.32
C PHE A 518 11.47 -54.21 -35.15
N SER A 519 11.89 -54.85 -34.07
CA SER A 519 11.12 -54.94 -32.82
C SER A 519 11.10 -53.65 -31.99
N SER A 520 12.05 -52.73 -32.21
CA SER A 520 12.09 -51.44 -31.51
C SER A 520 12.51 -50.27 -32.42
N SER A 521 11.87 -49.12 -32.19
CA SER A 521 12.22 -47.86 -32.86
C SER A 521 13.64 -47.38 -32.54
N GLN A 522 14.18 -47.74 -31.38
CA GLN A 522 15.52 -47.37 -30.94
C GLN A 522 16.59 -48.14 -31.72
N THR A 523 16.42 -49.46 -31.89
CA THR A 523 17.32 -50.28 -32.70
C THR A 523 17.28 -49.85 -34.16
N PHE A 524 16.08 -49.59 -34.70
CA PHE A 524 15.91 -49.03 -36.04
C PHE A 524 16.63 -47.69 -36.18
N SER A 525 16.43 -46.74 -35.26
CA SER A 525 17.03 -45.40 -35.35
C SER A 525 18.56 -45.45 -35.30
N ARG A 526 19.12 -46.34 -34.46
CA ARG A 526 20.58 -46.55 -34.39
C ARG A 526 21.12 -47.21 -35.66
N ALA A 527 20.46 -48.24 -36.18
CA ALA A 527 20.86 -48.89 -37.42
C ALA A 527 20.75 -47.93 -38.62
N PHE A 528 19.67 -47.14 -38.69
CA PHE A 528 19.46 -46.13 -39.71
C PHE A 528 20.53 -45.04 -39.64
N LEU A 529 20.84 -44.51 -38.44
CA LEU A 529 21.90 -43.53 -38.24
C LEU A 529 23.28 -44.11 -38.59
N SER A 530 23.56 -45.36 -38.22
CA SER A 530 24.81 -46.05 -38.52
C SER A 530 25.02 -46.22 -40.04
N LYS A 531 23.96 -46.60 -40.76
CA LYS A 531 24.00 -46.81 -42.22
C LYS A 531 24.01 -45.48 -42.99
N THR A 532 23.23 -44.50 -42.57
CA THR A 532 22.98 -43.26 -43.34
C THR A 532 23.75 -42.03 -42.87
N GLY A 533 24.32 -42.08 -41.66
CA GLY A 533 24.93 -40.92 -40.99
C GLY A 533 23.93 -39.86 -40.53
N VAL A 534 22.62 -40.04 -40.78
CA VAL A 534 21.56 -39.07 -40.49
C VAL A 534 20.46 -39.70 -39.63
N ASN A 535 19.86 -38.91 -38.74
CA ASN A 535 18.72 -39.38 -37.96
C ASN A 535 17.52 -39.65 -38.86
N ALA A 536 16.87 -40.81 -38.70
CA ALA A 536 15.70 -41.20 -39.48
C ALA A 536 14.57 -40.15 -39.48
N SER A 537 14.33 -39.49 -38.32
CA SER A 537 13.32 -38.43 -38.22
C SER A 537 13.67 -37.18 -39.05
N PHE A 538 14.94 -36.79 -39.06
CA PHE A 538 15.43 -35.69 -39.89
C PHE A 538 15.37 -36.06 -41.38
N PHE A 539 15.80 -37.27 -41.73
CA PHE A 539 15.78 -37.81 -43.09
C PHE A 539 14.36 -37.80 -43.69
N ILE A 540 13.38 -38.35 -42.96
CA ILE A 540 11.98 -38.40 -43.40
C ILE A 540 11.37 -37.01 -43.51
N ASN A 541 11.66 -36.11 -42.56
CA ASN A 541 11.16 -34.73 -42.61
C ASN A 541 11.72 -33.96 -43.81
N GLU A 542 13.01 -34.11 -44.14
CA GLU A 542 13.59 -33.48 -45.34
C GLU A 542 13.03 -34.08 -46.65
N LEU A 543 12.69 -35.37 -46.68
CA LEU A 543 11.99 -35.98 -47.83
C LEU A 543 10.55 -35.48 -47.99
N LYS A 544 9.88 -35.07 -46.90
CA LYS A 544 8.56 -34.42 -46.97
C LYS A 544 8.65 -33.00 -47.50
N THR A 545 9.64 -32.23 -47.06
CA THR A 545 9.75 -30.81 -47.40
C THR A 545 10.26 -30.55 -48.82
N LYS A 546 11.00 -31.49 -49.42
CA LYS A 546 11.56 -31.34 -50.78
C LYS A 546 10.69 -31.88 -51.92
N ASP A 547 9.57 -32.52 -51.61
CA ASP A 547 8.65 -33.17 -52.57
C ASP A 547 9.33 -34.03 -53.65
N LEU A 548 10.49 -34.61 -53.32
CA LEU A 548 11.29 -35.49 -54.18
C LEU A 548 10.59 -36.83 -54.46
#